data_AF-A0A729AB20-F1
#
_entry.id   AF-A0A729AB20-F1
#
_cell.length_a   1.000
_cell.length_b   1.000
_cell.length_c   1.000
_cell.angle_alpha   90.00
_cell.angle_beta   90.00
_cell.angle_gamma   90.00
#
_symmetry.space_group_name_H-M   'P 1'
#
loop_
_entity.id
_entity.type
_entity.pdbx_description
1 polymer ?
#
loop_
_entity_poly.entity_id
_entity_poly.type
_entity_poly.pdbx_seq_one_letter_code
_entity_poly.pdbx_strand_id
1 'polypeptide(L)'
;MSGKSRITFASVNQAKLPFNLVLQGNAGTPAGTIKIDKELVTFEGNFDESAQVFIEHLARRWSQQWRDLEKRANEFDRFMGAMDTAKEALAAGTPLDLESLFKGEMASAMFATMFAGEFVRSGARNYLELGYNVPEMGEFTVTIQRKEGKTPGERIAELEAVVDQRNGECVRLINERDALREEQLNKGSNTRAAADIYFQLVEECQIPPGGSLVEYVRELQEKAERCAA
;
A
#
# COMPACT_ATOMS: atom_id res chain seq x y z
N MET A 1 -62.37 -18.32 -22.15
CA MET A 1 -61.51 -17.32 -22.83
C MET A 1 -60.81 -16.51 -21.76
N SER A 2 -59.49 -16.67 -21.61
CA SER A 2 -58.70 -15.99 -20.58
C SER A 2 -58.46 -14.54 -21.02
N GLY A 3 -59.21 -13.61 -20.43
CA GLY A 3 -59.02 -12.18 -20.65
C GLY A 3 -57.68 -11.77 -20.02
N LYS A 4 -56.72 -11.34 -20.85
CA LYS A 4 -55.46 -10.79 -20.38
C LYS A 4 -55.75 -9.51 -19.59
N SER A 5 -55.52 -9.52 -18.27
CA SER A 5 -55.53 -8.30 -17.45
C SER A 5 -54.57 -7.28 -18.04
N ARG A 6 -55.12 -6.17 -18.54
CA ARG A 6 -54.36 -5.07 -19.12
C ARG A 6 -54.18 -4.00 -18.04
N ILE A 7 -52.98 -3.93 -17.46
CA ILE A 7 -52.60 -2.84 -16.57
C ILE A 7 -52.38 -1.60 -17.43
N THR A 8 -53.21 -0.57 -17.24
CA THR A 8 -53.11 0.68 -18.00
C THR A 8 -52.46 1.73 -17.11
N PHE A 9 -51.24 2.15 -17.44
CA PHE A 9 -50.54 3.23 -16.75
C PHE A 9 -50.93 4.57 -17.39
N ALA A 10 -51.67 5.41 -16.67
CA ALA A 10 -51.86 6.81 -17.07
C ALA A 10 -50.72 7.65 -16.48
N SER A 11 -50.06 8.50 -17.28
CA SER A 11 -49.04 9.41 -16.77
C SER A 11 -49.68 10.42 -15.83
N VAL A 12 -49.32 10.38 -14.55
CA VAL A 12 -49.75 11.37 -13.56
C VAL A 12 -48.62 12.37 -13.37
N ASN A 13 -48.98 13.65 -13.36
CA ASN A 13 -48.09 14.80 -13.19
C ASN A 13 -47.17 14.60 -11.96
N GLN A 14 -45.86 14.62 -12.16
CA GLN A 14 -44.78 14.26 -11.20
C GLN A 14 -44.75 15.07 -9.88
N ALA A 15 -45.65 16.02 -9.66
CA ALA A 15 -45.51 17.04 -8.62
C ALA A 15 -46.36 16.86 -7.36
N LYS A 16 -47.20 15.81 -7.23
CA LYS A 16 -48.06 15.65 -6.03
C LYS A 16 -48.11 14.22 -5.52
N LEU A 17 -47.60 14.02 -4.31
CA LEU A 17 -47.86 12.86 -3.47
C LEU A 17 -49.18 13.05 -2.70
N PRO A 18 -49.89 11.96 -2.34
CA PRO A 18 -49.57 10.57 -2.66
C PRO A 18 -49.94 10.21 -4.11
N PHE A 19 -49.22 9.26 -4.71
CA PHE A 19 -49.61 8.68 -6.00
C PHE A 19 -50.48 7.44 -5.81
N ASN A 20 -51.55 7.36 -6.59
CA ASN A 20 -52.55 6.29 -6.47
C ASN A 20 -52.50 5.38 -7.70
N LEU A 21 -52.15 4.11 -7.50
CA LEU A 21 -52.24 3.04 -8.50
C LEU A 21 -53.57 2.30 -8.32
N VAL A 22 -54.53 2.51 -9.24
CA VAL A 22 -55.81 1.81 -9.20
C VAL A 22 -55.70 0.47 -9.92
N LEU A 23 -55.97 -0.62 -9.22
CA LEU A 23 -56.04 -1.97 -9.77
C LEU A 23 -57.45 -2.21 -10.31
N GLN A 24 -57.59 -2.30 -11.63
CA GLN A 24 -58.87 -2.59 -12.28
C GLN A 24 -59.15 -4.10 -12.29
N GLY A 25 -60.34 -4.49 -11.83
CA GLY A 25 -60.81 -5.87 -11.91
C GLY A 25 -61.38 -6.22 -13.30
N ASN A 26 -61.66 -7.50 -13.53
CA ASN A 26 -62.11 -8.04 -14.82
C ASN A 26 -63.46 -7.48 -15.32
N ALA A 27 -64.23 -6.79 -14.49
CA ALA A 27 -65.54 -6.22 -14.81
C ALA A 27 -65.57 -4.68 -14.84
N GLY A 28 -64.40 -4.01 -14.85
CA GLY A 28 -64.31 -2.54 -14.82
C GLY A 28 -64.62 -1.92 -13.45
N THR A 29 -64.89 -2.76 -12.43
CA THR A 29 -64.90 -2.37 -11.03
C THR A 29 -63.48 -2.39 -10.46
N PRO A 30 -63.03 -1.32 -9.78
CA PRO A 30 -61.73 -1.31 -9.10
C PRO A 30 -61.65 -2.44 -8.06
N ALA A 31 -60.61 -3.26 -8.16
CA ALA A 31 -60.30 -4.30 -7.18
C ALA A 31 -59.61 -3.72 -5.93
N GLY A 32 -58.88 -2.62 -6.10
CA GLY A 32 -58.22 -1.89 -5.02
C GLY A 32 -57.36 -0.74 -5.52
N THR A 33 -56.75 0.00 -4.61
CA THR A 33 -55.86 1.13 -4.85
C THR A 33 -54.60 0.97 -4.01
N ILE A 34 -53.45 1.09 -4.66
CA ILE A 34 -52.15 1.23 -4.00
C ILE A 34 -51.90 2.73 -3.85
N LYS A 35 -51.79 3.24 -2.62
CA LYS A 35 -51.37 4.61 -2.37
C LYS A 35 -49.91 4.59 -1.97
N ILE A 36 -49.10 5.41 -2.62
CA ILE A 36 -47.70 5.55 -2.26
C ILE A 36 -47.45 7.01 -1.91
N ASP A 37 -47.15 7.20 -0.64
CA ASP A 37 -46.63 8.42 -0.06
C ASP A 37 -45.16 8.21 0.30
N LYS A 38 -44.37 9.28 0.42
CA LYS A 38 -42.89 9.26 0.59
C LYS A 38 -42.39 8.12 1.47
N GLU A 39 -42.99 7.96 2.64
CA GLU A 39 -42.54 7.00 3.66
C GLU A 39 -43.44 5.77 3.79
N LEU A 40 -44.58 5.75 3.10
CA LEU A 40 -45.65 4.80 3.35
C LEU A 40 -46.35 4.38 2.05
N VAL A 41 -46.26 3.09 1.77
CA VAL A 41 -47.10 2.41 0.78
C VAL A 41 -48.29 1.80 1.52
N THR A 42 -49.50 2.16 1.14
CA THR A 42 -50.73 1.52 1.62
C THR A 42 -51.51 0.88 0.47
N PHE A 43 -52.34 -0.09 0.81
CA PHE A 43 -53.22 -0.76 -0.14
C PHE A 43 -54.63 -0.75 0.44
N GLU A 44 -55.60 -0.34 -0.35
CA GLU A 44 -57.01 -0.27 0.02
C GLU A 44 -57.83 -1.03 -1.02
N GLY A 45 -58.71 -1.95 -0.62
CA GLY A 45 -59.49 -2.73 -1.57
C GLY A 45 -60.25 -3.86 -0.90
N ASN A 46 -61.14 -4.49 -1.67
CA ASN A 46 -61.96 -5.59 -1.17
C ASN A 46 -61.22 -6.92 -1.41
N PHE A 47 -60.19 -7.17 -0.60
CA PHE A 47 -59.36 -8.35 -0.67
C PHE A 47 -59.85 -9.42 0.31
N ASP A 48 -59.69 -10.69 -0.02
CA ASP A 48 -59.88 -11.76 0.96
C ASP A 48 -58.79 -11.72 2.05
N GLU A 49 -59.02 -12.40 3.17
CA GLU A 49 -58.14 -12.35 4.36
C GLU A 49 -56.71 -12.81 4.04
N SER A 50 -56.53 -13.78 3.14
CA SER A 50 -55.21 -14.29 2.75
C SER A 50 -54.47 -13.30 1.87
N ALA A 51 -55.17 -12.68 0.92
CA ALA A 51 -54.66 -11.62 0.07
C ALA A 51 -54.31 -10.37 0.89
N GLN A 52 -55.09 -10.03 1.92
CA GLN A 52 -54.82 -8.91 2.82
C GLN A 52 -53.49 -9.08 3.55
N VAL A 53 -53.22 -10.25 4.14
CA VAL A 53 -51.94 -10.53 4.84
C VAL A 53 -50.74 -10.41 3.89
N PHE A 54 -50.85 -10.93 2.66
CA PHE A 54 -49.79 -10.81 1.67
C PHE A 54 -49.55 -9.36 1.24
N ILE A 55 -50.62 -8.61 1.03
CA ILE A 55 -50.58 -7.19 0.64
C ILE A 55 -49.95 -6.33 1.75
N GLU A 56 -50.32 -6.54 3.01
CA GLU A 56 -49.71 -5.85 4.15
C GLU A 56 -48.21 -6.14 4.27
N HIS A 57 -47.79 -7.38 4.02
CA HIS A 57 -46.38 -7.74 3.99
C HIS A 57 -45.61 -7.00 2.89
N LEU A 58 -46.15 -6.92 1.67
CA LEU A 58 -45.56 -6.18 0.56
C LEU A 58 -45.49 -4.67 0.87
N ALA A 59 -46.56 -4.10 1.42
CA ALA A 59 -46.64 -2.70 1.82
C ALA A 59 -45.52 -2.33 2.80
N ARG A 60 -45.34 -3.16 3.82
CA ARG A 60 -44.28 -2.97 4.82
C ARG A 60 -42.90 -3.06 4.18
N ARG A 61 -42.66 -4.09 3.36
CA ARG A 61 -41.38 -4.29 2.67
C ARG A 61 -41.02 -3.13 1.75
N TRP A 62 -41.96 -2.69 0.93
CA TRP A 62 -41.73 -1.60 -0.02
C TRP A 62 -41.54 -0.26 0.70
N SER A 63 -42.32 0.02 1.75
CA SER A 63 -42.13 1.21 2.57
C SER A 63 -40.73 1.25 3.20
N GLN A 64 -40.20 0.11 3.64
CA GLN A 64 -38.83 0.02 4.15
C GLN A 64 -37.78 0.27 3.05
N GLN A 65 -37.94 -0.36 1.88
CA GLN A 65 -37.04 -0.15 0.75
C GLN A 65 -37.02 1.31 0.27
N TRP A 66 -38.19 1.97 0.22
CA TRP A 66 -38.28 3.39 -0.13
C TRP A 66 -37.55 4.27 0.88
N ARG A 67 -37.75 4.04 2.18
CA ARG A 67 -37.02 4.77 3.23
C ARG A 67 -35.50 4.59 3.13
N ASP A 68 -35.04 3.37 2.88
CA ASP A 68 -33.60 3.10 2.72
C ASP A 68 -33.03 3.79 1.48
N LEU A 69 -33.76 3.77 0.35
CA LEU A 69 -33.34 4.45 -0.88
C LEU A 69 -33.36 5.98 -0.75
N GLU A 70 -34.40 6.54 -0.13
CA GLU A 70 -34.51 7.98 0.13
C GLU A 70 -33.39 8.45 1.07
N LYS A 71 -33.09 7.68 2.12
CA LYS A 71 -31.94 7.95 2.99
C LYS A 71 -30.63 8.01 2.19
N ARG A 72 -30.36 7.00 1.37
CA ARG A 72 -29.14 6.96 0.54
C ARG A 72 -29.06 8.11 -0.47
N ALA A 73 -30.18 8.44 -1.12
CA ALA A 73 -30.25 9.54 -2.06
C ALA A 73 -29.97 10.89 -1.37
N ASN A 74 -30.61 11.14 -0.22
CA ASN A 74 -30.38 12.35 0.56
C ASN A 74 -28.92 12.49 1.02
N GLU A 75 -28.29 11.38 1.43
CA GLU A 75 -26.88 11.41 1.83
C GLU A 75 -25.95 11.61 0.61
N PHE A 76 -26.30 11.09 -0.56
CA PHE A 76 -25.57 11.35 -1.81
C PHE A 76 -25.69 12.82 -2.24
N ASP A 77 -26.89 13.41 -2.16
CA ASP A 77 -27.10 14.83 -2.46
C ASP A 77 -26.30 15.73 -1.50
N ARG A 78 -26.26 15.38 -0.21
CA ARG A 78 -25.41 16.08 0.78
C ARG A 78 -23.94 15.99 0.41
N PHE A 79 -23.47 14.82 -0.03
CA PHE A 79 -22.09 14.64 -0.46
C PHE A 79 -21.76 15.51 -1.69
N MET A 80 -22.62 15.50 -2.70
CA MET A 80 -22.43 16.31 -3.90
C MET A 80 -22.41 17.80 -3.58
N GLY A 81 -23.32 18.28 -2.72
CA GLY A 81 -23.32 19.68 -2.28
C GLY A 81 -22.04 20.08 -1.54
N ALA A 82 -21.48 19.18 -0.73
CA ALA A 82 -20.21 19.43 -0.05
C ALA A 82 -19.02 19.46 -1.04
N MET A 83 -19.07 18.66 -2.11
CA MET A 83 -18.07 18.69 -3.17
C MET A 83 -18.13 19.97 -4.01
N ASP A 84 -19.33 20.45 -4.33
CA ASP A 84 -19.51 21.73 -5.01
C ASP A 84 -18.98 22.89 -4.15
N THR A 85 -19.29 22.88 -2.85
CA THR A 85 -18.75 23.86 -1.88
C THR A 85 -17.22 23.82 -1.85
N ALA A 86 -16.63 22.63 -1.86
CA ALA A 86 -15.17 22.47 -1.88
C ALA A 86 -14.53 23.02 -3.16
N LYS A 87 -15.19 22.83 -4.31
CA LYS A 87 -14.75 23.36 -5.60
C LYS A 87 -14.81 24.88 -5.64
N GLU A 88 -15.88 25.48 -5.12
CA GLU A 88 -16.03 26.93 -5.01
C GLU A 88 -14.97 27.53 -4.07
N ALA A 89 -14.72 26.89 -2.94
CA ALA A 89 -13.68 27.31 -1.99
C ALA A 89 -12.28 27.26 -2.62
N LEU A 90 -11.96 26.19 -3.35
CA LEU A 90 -10.70 26.06 -4.08
C LEU A 90 -10.53 27.18 -5.11
N ALA A 91 -11.57 27.46 -5.91
CA ALA A 91 -11.54 28.55 -6.89
C ALA A 91 -11.39 29.94 -6.25
N ALA A 92 -11.94 30.12 -5.05
CA ALA A 92 -11.81 31.34 -4.26
C ALA A 92 -10.49 31.43 -3.45
N GLY A 93 -9.69 30.36 -3.41
CA GLY A 93 -8.48 30.27 -2.59
C GLY A 93 -8.75 30.23 -1.08
N THR A 94 -9.96 29.85 -0.66
CA THR A 94 -10.32 29.78 0.76
C THR A 94 -9.95 28.42 1.37
N PRO A 95 -9.52 28.37 2.65
CA PRO A 95 -9.20 27.12 3.31
C PRO A 95 -10.42 26.20 3.41
N LEU A 96 -10.25 24.93 3.05
CA LEU A 96 -11.29 23.91 3.15
C LEU A 96 -11.10 23.09 4.42
N ASP A 97 -12.15 22.99 5.25
CA ASP A 97 -12.18 22.06 6.38
C ASP A 97 -12.74 20.69 5.94
N LEU A 98 -11.82 19.83 5.52
CA LEU A 98 -12.12 18.44 5.15
C LEU A 98 -12.62 17.60 6.35
N GLU A 99 -12.29 17.98 7.58
CA GLU A 99 -12.66 17.18 8.76
C GLU A 99 -14.19 17.16 8.96
N SER A 100 -14.86 18.27 8.63
CA SER A 100 -16.33 18.37 8.62
C SER A 100 -16.98 17.44 7.58
N LEU A 101 -16.35 17.31 6.40
CA LEU A 101 -16.73 16.43 5.30
C LEU A 101 -16.59 14.95 5.69
N PHE A 102 -15.49 14.60 6.37
CA PHE A 102 -15.20 13.25 6.84
C PHE A 102 -15.98 12.84 8.11
N LYS A 103 -16.65 13.78 8.81
CA LYS A 103 -17.59 13.48 9.90
C LYS A 103 -18.95 12.96 9.40
N GLY A 104 -19.25 13.13 8.11
CA GLY A 104 -20.39 12.47 7.46
C GLY A 104 -20.09 10.98 7.24
N GLU A 105 -20.78 10.09 7.97
CA GLU A 105 -20.51 8.64 8.00
C GLU A 105 -20.34 8.01 6.61
N MET A 106 -21.19 8.36 5.63
CA MET A 106 -21.13 7.80 4.27
C MET A 106 -20.00 8.38 3.41
N ALA A 107 -19.72 9.69 3.48
CA ALA A 107 -18.68 10.32 2.67
C ALA A 107 -17.30 9.75 3.03
N SER A 108 -17.03 9.64 4.33
CA SER A 108 -15.80 9.05 4.86
C SER A 108 -15.67 7.56 4.52
N ALA A 109 -16.75 6.79 4.66
CA ALA A 109 -16.76 5.38 4.28
C ALA A 109 -16.48 5.18 2.78
N MET A 110 -17.00 6.04 1.91
CA MET A 110 -16.74 5.98 0.47
C MET A 110 -15.26 6.22 0.15
N PHE A 111 -14.67 7.31 0.66
CA PHE A 111 -13.24 7.59 0.46
C PHE A 111 -12.35 6.49 1.03
N ALA A 112 -12.61 6.03 2.26
CA ALA A 112 -11.86 4.94 2.86
C ALA A 112 -11.92 3.66 2.02
N THR A 113 -13.09 3.33 1.47
CA THR A 113 -13.28 2.15 0.60
C THR A 113 -12.56 2.31 -0.74
N MET A 114 -12.60 3.50 -1.36
CA MET A 114 -11.89 3.78 -2.61
C MET A 114 -10.39 3.67 -2.43
N PHE A 115 -9.83 4.28 -1.38
CA PHE A 115 -8.41 4.16 -1.07
C PHE A 115 -8.02 2.71 -0.76
N ALA A 116 -8.82 1.96 0.00
CA ALA A 116 -8.58 0.54 0.23
C ALA A 116 -8.58 -0.27 -1.08
N GLY A 117 -9.48 0.04 -2.02
CA GLY A 117 -9.49 -0.56 -3.36
C GLY A 117 -8.22 -0.26 -4.15
N GLU A 118 -7.70 0.97 -4.07
CA GLU A 118 -6.45 1.35 -4.70
C GLU A 118 -5.23 0.59 -4.13
N PHE A 119 -5.23 0.26 -2.85
CA PHE A 119 -4.21 -0.64 -2.26
C PHE A 119 -4.27 -2.05 -2.88
N VAL A 120 -5.47 -2.57 -3.14
CA VAL A 120 -5.65 -3.88 -3.79
C VAL A 120 -5.18 -3.82 -5.24
N ARG A 121 -5.56 -2.78 -5.99
CA ARG A 121 -5.21 -2.61 -7.40
C ARG A 121 -3.71 -2.43 -7.61
N SER A 122 -3.07 -1.57 -6.81
CA SER A 122 -1.64 -1.29 -6.90
C SER A 122 -0.77 -2.44 -6.38
N GLY A 123 -1.34 -3.36 -5.59
CA GLY A 123 -0.58 -4.37 -4.85
C GLY A 123 0.27 -3.78 -3.71
N ALA A 124 0.12 -2.48 -3.43
CA ALA A 124 0.79 -1.82 -2.34
C ALA A 124 0.36 -2.43 -1.01
N ARG A 125 1.34 -2.79 -0.17
CA ARG A 125 1.06 -3.41 1.14
C ARG A 125 0.97 -2.40 2.28
N ASN A 126 1.65 -1.27 2.15
CA ASN A 126 1.86 -0.38 3.30
C ASN A 126 1.84 1.11 2.95
N TYR A 127 2.31 1.44 1.75
CA TYR A 127 2.50 2.79 1.29
C TYR A 127 2.06 2.89 -0.17
N LEU A 128 1.27 3.91 -0.49
CA LEU A 128 0.75 4.17 -1.83
C LEU A 128 0.85 5.67 -2.13
N GLU A 129 1.32 6.01 -3.33
CA GLU A 129 1.35 7.37 -3.84
C GLU A 129 0.39 7.48 -5.03
N LEU A 130 -0.42 8.53 -5.02
CA LEU A 130 -1.33 8.86 -6.12
C LEU A 130 -0.99 10.26 -6.61
N GLY A 131 -0.54 10.35 -7.86
CA GLY A 131 -0.29 11.62 -8.53
C GLY A 131 -1.59 12.20 -9.10
N TYR A 132 -1.82 13.47 -8.84
CA TYR A 132 -2.96 14.22 -9.36
C TYR A 132 -2.46 15.53 -9.97
N ASN A 133 -3.21 16.04 -10.93
CA ASN A 133 -2.99 17.35 -11.49
C ASN A 133 -4.33 18.10 -11.49
N VAL A 134 -4.39 19.19 -10.73
CA VAL A 134 -5.57 20.05 -10.65
C VAL A 134 -5.16 21.40 -11.23
N PRO A 135 -5.85 21.94 -12.26
CA PRO A 135 -5.44 23.16 -12.95
C PRO A 135 -5.10 24.34 -12.00
N GLU A 136 -5.83 24.47 -10.90
CA GLU A 136 -5.68 25.51 -9.89
C GLU A 136 -4.47 25.30 -8.95
N MET A 137 -4.01 24.07 -8.77
CA MET A 137 -2.94 23.69 -7.83
C MET A 137 -1.66 23.20 -8.53
N GLY A 138 -1.76 22.77 -9.78
CA GLY A 138 -0.72 22.03 -10.49
C GLY A 138 -0.64 20.56 -10.09
N GLU A 139 0.51 19.96 -10.34
CA GLU A 139 0.79 18.56 -10.01
C GLU A 139 1.06 18.41 -8.51
N PHE A 140 0.38 17.45 -7.88
CA PHE A 140 0.58 17.11 -6.47
C PHE A 140 0.44 15.62 -6.25
N THR A 141 1.04 15.14 -5.16
CA THR A 141 1.01 13.74 -4.76
C THR A 141 0.26 13.58 -3.45
N VAL A 142 -0.68 12.65 -3.43
CA VAL A 142 -1.33 12.18 -2.21
C VAL A 142 -0.64 10.90 -1.76
N THR A 143 -0.11 10.91 -0.55
CA THR A 143 0.52 9.74 0.07
C THR A 143 -0.45 9.11 1.06
N ILE A 144 -0.66 7.81 0.93
CA ILE A 144 -1.53 7.04 1.81
C ILE A 144 -0.68 5.96 2.47
N GLN A 145 -0.69 5.96 3.79
CA GLN A 145 0.10 5.04 4.59
C GLN A 145 -0.75 4.31 5.62
N ARG A 146 -0.51 3.00 5.77
CA ARG A 146 -1.12 2.23 6.85
C ARG A 146 -0.46 2.59 8.17
N LYS A 147 -1.27 2.82 9.20
CA LYS A 147 -0.82 3.16 10.55
C LYS A 147 0.17 2.15 11.14
N GLU A 148 0.03 0.87 10.81
CA GLU A 148 0.83 -0.22 11.40
C GLU A 148 2.14 -0.51 10.66
N GLY A 149 2.39 0.08 9.50
CA GLY A 149 3.59 -0.23 8.74
C GLY A 149 4.53 0.94 8.53
N LYS A 150 5.80 0.59 8.37
CA LYS A 150 6.93 1.52 8.29
C LYS A 150 6.85 2.45 7.07
N THR A 151 7.03 3.74 7.28
CA THR A 151 7.22 4.73 6.22
C THR A 151 8.42 4.31 5.35
N PRO A 152 8.51 4.77 4.09
CA PRO A 152 9.73 4.65 3.31
C PRO A 152 10.97 5.18 4.05
N GLY A 153 10.84 6.32 4.75
CA GLY A 153 11.95 6.91 5.53
C GLY A 153 12.41 6.02 6.69
N GLU A 154 11.50 5.40 7.43
CA GLU A 154 11.83 4.48 8.52
C GLU A 154 12.52 3.21 8.00
N ARG A 155 12.10 2.71 6.82
CA ARG A 155 12.79 1.60 6.16
C ARG A 155 14.20 1.97 5.73
N ILE A 156 14.40 3.19 5.21
CA ILE A 156 15.72 3.67 4.82
C ILE A 156 16.63 3.75 6.05
N ALA A 157 16.18 4.38 7.14
CA ALA A 157 16.96 4.50 8.37
C ALA A 157 17.36 3.14 8.96
N GLU A 158 16.47 2.16 8.93
CA GLU A 158 16.78 0.79 9.37
C GLU A 158 17.81 0.11 8.47
N LEU A 159 17.69 0.27 7.15
CA LEU A 159 18.65 -0.27 6.20
C LEU A 159 20.03 0.39 6.36
N GLU A 160 20.07 1.69 6.58
CA GLU A 160 21.30 2.43 6.87
C GLU A 160 21.97 1.91 8.15
N ALA A 161 21.21 1.72 9.23
CA ALA A 161 21.74 1.15 10.47
C ALA A 161 22.30 -0.28 10.28
N VAL A 162 21.63 -1.11 9.49
CA VAL A 162 22.10 -2.46 9.17
C VAL A 162 23.36 -2.44 8.30
N VAL A 163 23.46 -1.50 7.36
CA VAL A 163 24.66 -1.30 6.55
C VAL A 163 25.83 -0.85 7.42
N ASP A 164 25.61 0.10 8.32
CA ASP A 164 26.63 0.58 9.25
C ASP A 164 27.13 -0.54 10.19
N GLN A 165 26.21 -1.35 10.73
CA GLN A 165 26.58 -2.51 11.52
C GLN A 165 27.46 -3.49 10.72
N ARG A 166 27.04 -3.87 9.51
CA ARG A 166 27.80 -4.79 8.66
C ARG A 166 29.16 -4.23 8.28
N ASN A 167 29.23 -2.93 7.99
CA ASN A 167 30.50 -2.27 7.70
C ASN A 167 31.43 -2.32 8.90
N GLY A 168 30.91 -2.09 10.12
CA GLY A 168 31.67 -2.26 11.36
C GLY A 168 32.18 -3.69 11.56
N GLU A 169 31.36 -4.70 11.29
CA GLU A 169 31.76 -6.11 11.34
C GLU A 169 32.85 -6.44 10.30
N CYS A 170 32.74 -5.92 9.08
CA CYS A 170 33.78 -6.07 8.05
C CYS A 170 35.11 -5.46 8.50
N VAL A 171 35.10 -4.26 9.07
CA VAL A 171 36.32 -3.62 9.62
C VAL A 171 36.93 -4.47 10.72
N ARG A 172 36.10 -4.99 11.63
CA ARG A 172 36.56 -5.88 12.71
C ARG A 172 37.22 -7.15 12.16
N LEU A 173 36.59 -7.80 11.18
CA LEU A 173 37.10 -9.01 10.54
C LEU A 173 38.39 -8.75 9.74
N ILE A 174 38.51 -7.59 9.09
CA ILE A 174 39.73 -7.17 8.40
C ILE A 174 40.88 -7.04 9.40
N ASN A 175 40.64 -6.35 10.52
CA ASN A 175 41.65 -6.17 11.57
C ASN A 175 42.04 -7.52 12.20
N GLU A 176 41.08 -8.41 12.45
CA GLU A 176 41.33 -9.74 12.99
C GLU A 176 42.14 -10.60 12.01
N ARG A 177 41.81 -10.58 10.72
CA ARG A 177 42.59 -11.22 9.66
C ARG A 177 44.02 -10.70 9.65
N ASP A 178 44.22 -9.39 9.72
CA ASP A 178 45.57 -8.79 9.70
C ASP A 178 46.40 -9.17 10.91
N ALA A 179 45.80 -9.14 12.10
CA ALA A 179 46.45 -9.61 13.32
C ALA A 179 46.83 -11.09 13.24
N LEU A 180 45.94 -11.95 12.75
CA LEU A 180 46.23 -13.38 12.54
C LEU A 180 47.34 -13.59 11.50
N ARG A 181 47.36 -12.79 10.43
CA ARG A 181 48.41 -12.86 9.41
C ARG A 181 49.76 -12.46 9.98
N GLU A 182 49.83 -11.39 10.77
CA GLU A 182 51.05 -10.99 11.48
C GLU A 182 51.49 -12.04 12.50
N GLU A 183 50.57 -12.61 13.27
CA GLU A 183 50.88 -13.65 14.24
C GLU A 183 51.41 -14.93 13.55
N GLN A 184 50.79 -15.37 12.45
CA GLN A 184 51.25 -16.50 11.63
C GLN A 184 52.62 -16.24 11.00
N LEU A 185 52.89 -15.02 10.56
CA LEU A 185 54.21 -14.63 10.03
C LEU A 185 55.29 -14.60 11.13
N ASN A 186 54.92 -14.33 12.37
CA ASN A 186 55.87 -14.15 13.49
C ASN A 186 56.10 -15.41 14.33
N LYS A 187 55.13 -16.32 14.47
CA LYS A 187 55.29 -17.57 15.24
C LYS A 187 55.83 -18.70 14.37
N GLY A 188 57.11 -19.03 14.55
CA GLY A 188 57.72 -20.24 13.99
C GLY A 188 57.92 -20.23 12.48
N SER A 189 57.86 -19.06 11.83
CA SER A 189 58.11 -18.93 10.40
C SER A 189 59.57 -19.26 10.09
N ASN A 190 59.81 -20.46 9.58
CA ASN A 190 61.09 -20.88 8.99
C ASN A 190 61.60 -19.85 7.97
N THR A 191 60.70 -19.06 7.37
CA THR A 191 61.04 -18.03 6.39
C THR A 191 61.76 -16.84 7.02
N ARG A 192 61.38 -16.42 8.24
CA ARG A 192 62.04 -15.31 8.94
C ARG A 192 63.39 -15.76 9.52
N ALA A 193 63.42 -16.91 10.17
CA ALA A 193 64.67 -17.50 10.65
C ALA A 193 65.66 -17.79 9.51
N ALA A 194 65.18 -18.30 8.37
CA ALA A 194 66.03 -18.51 7.19
C ALA A 194 66.51 -17.20 6.56
N ALA A 195 65.68 -16.15 6.56
CA ALA A 195 66.11 -14.83 6.10
C ALA A 195 67.19 -14.24 7.01
N ASP A 196 67.01 -14.32 8.33
CA ASP A 196 68.01 -13.84 9.30
C ASP A 196 69.34 -14.60 9.17
N ILE A 197 69.30 -15.94 9.03
CA ILE A 197 70.49 -16.76 8.75
C ILE A 197 71.14 -16.38 7.42
N TYR A 198 70.34 -16.14 6.37
CA TYR A 198 70.87 -15.73 5.07
C TYR A 198 71.59 -14.38 5.15
N PHE A 199 70.99 -13.38 5.81
CA PHE A 199 71.61 -12.06 5.99
C PHE A 199 72.87 -12.13 6.86
N GLN A 200 72.85 -12.91 7.93
CA GLN A 200 74.03 -13.14 8.77
C GLN A 200 75.18 -13.75 7.95
N LEU A 201 74.91 -14.76 7.12
CA LEU A 201 75.92 -15.38 6.26
C LEU A 201 76.45 -14.42 5.19
N VAL A 202 75.61 -13.57 4.61
CA VAL A 202 76.02 -12.52 3.66
C VAL A 202 77.00 -11.54 4.32
N GLU A 203 76.74 -11.14 5.56
CA GLU A 203 77.62 -10.26 6.34
C GLU A 203 78.92 -10.95 6.75
N GLU A 204 78.85 -12.15 7.34
CA GLU A 204 80.03 -12.91 7.79
C GLU A 204 80.96 -13.28 6.63
N CYS A 205 80.39 -13.63 5.48
CA CYS A 205 81.16 -13.92 4.26
C CYS A 205 81.58 -12.66 3.50
N GLN A 206 81.25 -11.46 4.00
CA GLN A 206 81.55 -10.15 3.39
C GLN A 206 81.16 -10.09 1.90
N ILE A 207 79.99 -10.61 1.56
CA ILE A 207 79.50 -10.61 0.18
C ILE A 207 79.24 -9.15 -0.24
N PRO A 208 79.82 -8.68 -1.36
CA PRO A 208 79.65 -7.29 -1.79
C PRO A 208 78.20 -6.99 -2.17
N PRO A 209 77.77 -5.72 -2.14
CA PRO A 209 76.43 -5.33 -2.59
C PRO A 209 76.15 -5.81 -4.02
N GLY A 210 75.09 -6.60 -4.21
CA GLY A 210 74.75 -7.23 -5.49
C GLY A 210 75.44 -8.58 -5.77
N GLY A 211 76.30 -9.06 -4.86
CA GLY A 211 76.88 -10.39 -4.92
C GLY A 211 75.93 -11.49 -4.44
N SER A 212 76.21 -12.74 -4.84
CA SER A 212 75.39 -13.91 -4.51
C SER A 212 76.09 -14.82 -3.51
N LEU A 213 75.46 -15.05 -2.34
CA LEU A 213 75.93 -16.02 -1.36
C LEU A 213 76.02 -17.44 -1.96
N VAL A 214 75.12 -17.78 -2.88
CA VAL A 214 75.09 -19.10 -3.53
C VAL A 214 76.32 -19.29 -4.43
N GLU A 215 76.69 -18.25 -5.18
CA GLU A 215 77.88 -18.30 -6.05
C GLU A 215 79.16 -18.36 -5.21
N TYR A 216 79.23 -17.60 -4.12
CA TYR A 216 80.34 -17.65 -3.17
C TYR A 216 80.56 -19.05 -2.56
N VAL A 217 79.47 -19.71 -2.13
CA VAL A 217 79.55 -21.08 -1.61
C VAL A 217 80.00 -22.06 -2.68
N ARG A 218 79.52 -21.93 -3.92
CA ARG A 218 79.95 -22.78 -5.05
C ARG A 218 81.46 -22.61 -5.32
N GLU A 219 81.96 -21.38 -5.32
CA GLU A 219 83.40 -21.12 -5.51
C GLU A 219 84.25 -21.71 -4.37
N LEU A 220 83.77 -21.66 -3.13
CA LEU A 220 84.44 -22.30 -1.99
C LEU A 220 84.49 -23.83 -2.12
N GLN A 221 83.39 -24.45 -2.56
CA GLN A 221 83.34 -25.89 -2.81
C GLN A 221 84.33 -26.30 -3.89
N GLU A 222 84.34 -25.60 -5.03
CA GLU A 222 85.28 -25.87 -6.13
C GLU A 222 86.75 -25.65 -5.71
N LYS A 223 87.02 -24.70 -4.80
CA LYS A 223 88.38 -24.51 -4.25
C LYS A 223 88.76 -25.65 -3.29
N ALA A 224 87.84 -26.07 -2.42
CA ALA A 224 88.07 -27.18 -1.50
C ALA A 224 88.33 -28.50 -2.25
N GLU A 225 87.57 -28.78 -3.30
CA GLU A 225 87.75 -29.96 -4.16
C GLU A 225 89.09 -29.94 -4.90
N ARG A 226 89.54 -28.76 -5.37
CA ARG A 226 90.87 -28.60 -5.99
C ARG A 226 92.03 -28.74 -5.02
N CYS A 227 91.82 -28.46 -3.73
CA CYS A 227 92.84 -28.66 -2.69
C CYS A 227 92.85 -30.08 -2.11
N ALA A 228 91.79 -30.86 -2.34
CA ALA A 228 91.65 -32.24 -1.87
C ALA A 228 92.05 -33.31 -2.92
N ALA A 229 92.29 -32.89 -4.17
CA ALA A 229 92.80 -33.71 -5.27
C ALA A 229 94.32 -33.56 -5.43
#